data_AF-R0L0F8-F1
#
_entry.id   AF-R0L0F8-F1
#
_cell.length_a   1.000
_cell.length_b   1.000
_cell.length_c   1.000
_cell.angle_alpha   90.00
_cell.angle_beta   90.00
_cell.angle_gamma   90.00
#
_symmetry.space_group_name_H-M   'P 1'
#
loop_
_entity.id
_entity.type
_entity.pdbx_description
1 polymer ?
#
loop_
_entity_poly.entity_id
_entity_poly.type
_entity_poly.pdbx_seq_one_letter_code
_entity_poly.pdbx_strand_id
1 'polypeptide(L)'
;MDTTQKAVKRQSSFCNAITFSNRPIIIYEQVRLKITKKQCCWSGALRIGFTSKDPSRINPDTLPKYACPDLVSQTGFWAKALPEEFANEGNIIAFWVDKKGRVFYRVNDSAAMLFFSGVRTAEPLWALIDVYGLTRGVQLLGEYCMSWVCAQG
;
A
#
# COMPACT_ATOMS: atom_id res chain seq x y z
N MET A 1 -6.24 22.87 1.90
CA MET A 1 -6.35 21.65 2.72
C MET A 1 -7.07 20.63 1.85
N ASP A 2 -6.41 19.54 1.44
CA ASP A 2 -7.03 18.54 0.56
C ASP A 2 -8.07 17.73 1.38
N THR A 3 -9.33 18.07 1.18
CA THR A 3 -10.49 17.56 1.93
C THR A 3 -10.88 16.12 1.54
N THR A 4 -10.10 15.41 0.72
CA THR A 4 -10.47 14.08 0.25
C THR A 4 -9.73 12.89 0.87
N GLN A 5 -8.75 13.08 1.76
CA GLN A 5 -7.92 11.97 2.32
C GLN A 5 -7.39 10.97 1.25
N LYS A 6 -7.24 11.43 0.00
CA LYS A 6 -6.73 10.61 -1.11
C LYS A 6 -5.22 10.70 -1.27
N ALA A 7 -4.58 11.68 -0.65
CA ALA A 7 -3.13 11.88 -0.72
C ALA A 7 -2.48 11.57 0.62
N VAL A 8 -1.46 10.70 0.61
CA VAL A 8 -0.60 10.42 1.76
C VAL A 8 0.77 11.00 1.46
N LYS A 9 1.24 11.91 2.32
CA LYS A 9 2.56 12.53 2.22
C LYS A 9 3.30 12.30 3.53
N ARG A 10 4.56 11.88 3.44
CA ARG A 10 5.45 11.76 4.58
C ARG A 10 5.91 13.15 5.03
N GLN A 11 5.62 13.53 6.29
CA GLN A 11 5.88 14.89 6.79
C GLN A 11 7.38 15.17 7.03
N SER A 12 8.14 14.27 7.67
CA SER A 12 9.58 14.54 7.96
C SER A 12 10.54 13.34 8.03
N SER A 13 10.10 12.12 8.38
CA SER A 13 10.98 10.94 8.55
C SER A 13 11.05 10.04 7.30
N PHE A 14 11.75 8.90 7.38
CA PHE A 14 11.92 7.87 6.34
C PHE A 14 11.10 6.59 6.60
N CYS A 15 10.43 6.53 7.75
CA CYS A 15 9.58 5.46 8.24
C CYS A 15 8.26 6.03 8.78
N ASN A 16 7.38 5.16 9.26
CA ASN A 16 6.08 5.49 9.85
C ASN A 16 5.01 6.03 8.87
N ALA A 17 4.86 5.40 7.70
CA ALA A 17 3.85 5.77 6.72
C ALA A 17 3.06 4.55 6.24
N ILE A 18 2.77 3.64 7.17
CA ILE A 18 1.87 2.52 6.94
C ILE A 18 0.43 3.07 6.93
N THR A 19 -0.26 2.84 5.83
CA THR A 19 -1.65 3.23 5.64
C THR A 19 -2.46 2.07 5.09
N PHE A 20 -3.75 2.09 5.41
CA PHE A 20 -4.68 1.08 4.99
C PHE A 20 -5.85 1.70 4.22
N SER A 21 -6.51 0.91 3.37
CA SER A 21 -7.80 1.36 2.81
C SER A 21 -8.82 1.56 3.93
N ASN A 22 -9.74 2.52 3.75
CA ASN A 22 -10.82 2.78 4.71
C ASN A 22 -11.94 1.72 4.70
N ARG A 23 -11.96 0.86 3.70
CA ARG A 23 -12.92 -0.25 3.57
C ARG A 23 -12.22 -1.52 3.06
N PRO A 24 -12.85 -2.69 3.23
CA PRO A 24 -12.41 -3.89 2.55
C PRO A 24 -12.38 -3.70 1.04
N ILE A 25 -11.37 -4.25 0.38
CA ILE A 25 -11.29 -4.39 -1.07
C ILE A 25 -12.12 -5.59 -1.54
N ILE A 26 -12.68 -5.47 -2.73
CA ILE A 26 -13.31 -6.59 -3.43
C ILE A 26 -12.20 -7.40 -4.13
N ILE A 27 -12.32 -8.72 -4.18
CA ILE A 27 -11.37 -9.55 -4.96
C ILE A 27 -11.42 -9.09 -6.43
N TYR A 28 -10.25 -9.00 -7.07
CA TYR A 28 -10.02 -8.39 -8.39
C TYR A 28 -10.16 -6.87 -8.47
N GLU A 29 -10.53 -6.18 -7.38
CA GLU A 29 -10.53 -4.72 -7.32
C GLU A 29 -9.10 -4.18 -7.41
N GLN A 30 -8.87 -3.25 -8.35
CA GLN A 30 -7.55 -2.63 -8.53
C GLN A 30 -7.41 -1.39 -7.63
N VAL A 31 -6.49 -1.48 -6.68
CA VAL A 31 -6.05 -0.32 -5.90
C VAL A 31 -4.98 0.40 -6.70
N ARG A 32 -5.23 1.67 -7.07
CA ARG A 32 -4.37 2.47 -7.95
C ARG A 32 -3.70 3.61 -7.21
N LEU A 33 -2.38 3.65 -7.24
CA LEU A 33 -1.53 4.62 -6.55
C LEU A 33 -0.71 5.41 -7.56
N LYS A 34 -0.82 6.74 -7.54
CA LYS A 34 0.10 7.63 -8.27
C LYS A 34 1.23 8.05 -7.34
N ILE A 35 2.47 7.85 -7.76
CA ILE A 35 3.63 8.42 -7.06
C ILE A 35 3.67 9.93 -7.36
N THR A 36 3.52 10.72 -6.31
CA THR A 36 3.47 12.19 -6.41
C THR A 36 4.79 12.87 -6.05
N LYS A 37 5.66 12.17 -5.31
CA LYS A 37 6.93 12.74 -4.85
C LYS A 37 7.96 11.65 -4.59
N LYS A 38 9.16 11.85 -5.13
CA LYS A 38 10.36 11.03 -4.93
C LYS A 38 11.38 11.81 -4.07
N GLN A 39 12.23 11.09 -3.35
CA GLN A 39 13.35 11.66 -2.61
C GLN A 39 14.60 10.84 -2.85
N CYS A 40 15.62 11.44 -3.47
CA CYS A 40 16.81 10.74 -3.96
C CYS A 40 17.84 10.35 -2.87
N CYS A 41 17.61 10.71 -1.61
CA CYS A 41 18.57 10.49 -0.51
C CYS A 41 18.30 9.20 0.29
N TRP A 42 17.45 8.30 -0.20
CA TRP A 42 17.04 7.07 0.49
C TRP A 42 17.08 5.88 -0.47
N SER A 43 17.25 4.68 0.07
CA SER A 43 17.10 3.42 -0.67
C SER A 43 15.80 2.71 -0.28
N GLY A 44 15.32 1.85 -1.15
CA GLY A 44 14.05 1.14 -1.04
C GLY A 44 12.88 1.89 -1.64
N ALA A 45 11.85 1.14 -2.04
CA ALA A 45 10.64 1.67 -2.66
C ALA A 45 9.39 1.45 -1.80
N LEU A 46 8.27 1.88 -2.35
CA LEU A 46 6.93 1.61 -1.84
C LEU A 46 6.72 0.11 -1.61
N ARG A 47 6.14 -0.25 -0.47
CA ARG A 47 5.68 -1.62 -0.20
C ARG A 47 4.16 -1.65 -0.29
N ILE A 48 3.65 -2.68 -0.94
CA ILE A 48 2.20 -2.86 -1.14
C ILE A 48 1.78 -4.27 -0.77
N GLY A 49 0.52 -4.42 -0.39
CA GLY A 49 -0.07 -5.71 -0.10
C GLY A 49 -1.45 -5.59 0.53
N PHE A 50 -1.78 -6.55 1.39
CA PHE A 50 -3.09 -6.69 2.01
C PHE A 50 -3.00 -7.08 3.48
N THR A 51 -4.06 -6.79 4.22
CA THR A 51 -4.27 -7.30 5.57
C THR A 51 -5.68 -7.82 5.74
N SER A 52 -5.86 -8.84 6.58
CA SER A 52 -7.18 -9.29 7.05
C SER A 52 -7.54 -8.70 8.41
N LYS A 53 -6.75 -7.75 8.93
CA LYS A 53 -7.02 -7.02 10.16
C LYS A 53 -7.76 -5.74 9.81
N ASP A 54 -8.90 -5.52 10.46
CA ASP A 54 -9.69 -4.31 10.28
C ASP A 54 -8.89 -3.09 10.77
N PRO A 55 -8.57 -2.11 9.89
CA PRO A 55 -7.82 -0.91 10.26
C PRO A 55 -8.48 -0.07 11.36
N SER A 56 -9.80 -0.12 11.52
CA SER A 56 -10.50 0.59 12.60
C SER A 56 -10.19 0.02 13.99
N ARG A 57 -9.65 -1.20 14.05
CA ARG A 57 -9.30 -1.94 15.26
C ARG A 57 -7.80 -2.03 15.49
N ILE A 58 -6.98 -1.53 14.55
CA ILE A 58 -5.53 -1.49 14.69
C ILE A 58 -5.18 -0.27 15.53
N ASN A 59 -4.45 -0.46 16.63
CA ASN A 59 -3.92 0.65 17.41
C ASN A 59 -2.69 1.25 16.69
N PRO A 60 -2.72 2.55 16.30
CA PRO A 60 -1.58 3.29 15.76
C PRO A 60 -0.26 3.06 16.50
N ASP A 61 -0.29 3.06 17.83
CA ASP A 61 0.90 2.97 18.69
C ASP A 61 1.53 1.58 18.68
N THR A 62 0.78 0.57 18.22
CA THR A 62 1.25 -0.81 18.13
C THR A 62 1.82 -1.16 16.77
N LEU A 63 1.71 -0.26 15.79
CA LEU A 63 2.24 -0.51 14.46
C LEU A 63 3.76 -0.38 14.46
N PRO A 64 4.48 -1.36 13.87
CA PRO A 64 5.92 -1.29 13.74
C PRO A 64 6.35 -0.16 12.81
N LYS A 65 7.65 0.15 12.84
CA LYS A 65 8.24 1.19 11.98
C LYS A 65 8.22 0.83 10.49
N TYR A 66 8.15 -0.47 10.16
CA TYR A 66 8.24 -0.98 8.80
C TYR A 66 7.22 -2.11 8.55
N ALA A 67 6.65 -2.17 7.35
CA ALA A 67 5.79 -3.30 6.98
C ALA A 67 6.60 -4.61 6.79
N CYS A 68 7.78 -4.52 6.18
CA CYS A 68 8.69 -5.66 6.02
C CYS A 68 9.96 -5.43 6.86
N PRO A 69 10.38 -6.37 7.71
CA PRO A 69 9.75 -7.68 7.99
C PRO A 69 8.65 -7.65 9.06
N ASP A 70 8.53 -6.58 9.84
CA ASP A 70 7.86 -6.59 11.15
C ASP A 70 6.33 -6.78 11.11
N LEU A 71 5.67 -6.28 10.07
CA LEU A 71 4.23 -6.45 9.91
C LEU A 71 3.92 -7.77 9.21
N VAL A 72 4.71 -8.15 8.20
CA VAL A 72 4.56 -9.40 7.45
C VAL A 72 4.87 -10.65 8.29
N SER A 73 5.66 -10.54 9.35
CA SER A 73 5.87 -11.63 10.31
C SER A 73 4.64 -11.93 11.16
N GLN A 74 3.68 -11.00 11.22
CA GLN A 74 2.44 -11.17 11.97
C GLN A 74 1.36 -11.84 11.13
N THR A 75 0.54 -12.67 11.77
CA THR A 75 -0.58 -13.33 11.10
C THR A 75 -1.61 -12.33 10.60
N GLY A 76 -1.99 -12.44 9.33
CA GLY A 76 -3.02 -11.60 8.71
C GLY A 76 -2.47 -10.36 8.00
N PHE A 77 -1.17 -10.28 7.75
CA PHE A 77 -0.54 -9.25 6.95
C PHE A 77 0.32 -9.85 5.85
N TRP A 78 0.22 -9.31 4.65
CA TRP A 78 1.02 -9.73 3.49
C TRP A 78 1.45 -8.49 2.72
N ALA A 79 2.75 -8.25 2.61
CA ALA A 79 3.28 -7.11 1.87
C ALA A 79 4.65 -7.46 1.27
N LYS A 80 4.99 -6.78 0.17
CA LYS A 80 6.30 -6.93 -0.46
C LYS A 80 6.73 -5.58 -1.05
N ALA A 81 8.05 -5.33 -1.05
CA ALA A 81 8.62 -4.14 -1.65
C ALA A 81 8.56 -4.22 -3.18
N LEU A 82 8.15 -3.12 -3.82
CA LEU A 82 8.27 -2.98 -5.25
C LEU A 82 9.75 -2.75 -5.65
N PRO A 83 10.13 -3.09 -6.88
CA PRO A 83 11.42 -2.68 -7.44
C PRO A 83 11.59 -1.15 -7.44
N GLU A 84 12.80 -0.68 -7.17
CA GLU A 84 13.11 0.76 -7.04
C GLU A 84 12.91 1.52 -8.35
N GLU A 85 13.06 0.85 -9.50
CA GLU A 85 12.83 1.46 -10.81
C GLU A 85 11.39 1.98 -10.99
N PHE A 86 10.43 1.47 -10.21
CA PHE A 86 9.03 1.90 -10.28
C PHE A 86 8.69 3.07 -9.35
N ALA A 87 9.64 3.52 -8.50
CA ALA A 87 9.45 4.61 -7.54
C ALA A 87 9.54 6.03 -8.19
N ASN A 88 9.35 6.14 -9.50
CA ASN A 88 9.46 7.40 -10.23
C ASN A 88 8.19 8.24 -10.13
N GLU A 89 8.35 9.56 -10.02
CA GLU A 89 7.21 10.49 -9.98
C GLU A 89 6.34 10.35 -11.24
N GLY A 90 5.04 10.42 -11.06
CA GLY A 90 4.04 10.25 -12.12
C GLY A 90 3.68 8.80 -12.42
N ASN A 91 4.46 7.81 -11.99
CA ASN A 91 4.11 6.40 -12.19
C ASN A 91 2.83 6.05 -11.43
N ILE A 92 1.99 5.23 -12.08
CA ILE A 92 0.74 4.72 -11.51
C ILE A 92 0.93 3.22 -11.26
N ILE A 93 0.88 2.81 -10.00
CA ILE A 93 0.94 1.41 -9.60
C ILE A 93 -0.49 0.94 -9.34
N ALA A 94 -0.94 -0.09 -10.06
CA ALA A 94 -2.19 -0.78 -9.80
C ALA A 94 -1.89 -2.15 -9.21
N PHE A 95 -2.57 -2.56 -8.14
CA PHE A 95 -2.42 -3.90 -7.58
C PHE A 95 -3.76 -4.46 -7.10
N TRP A 96 -3.89 -5.78 -7.14
CA TRP A 96 -5.10 -6.50 -6.78
C TRP A 96 -4.76 -7.94 -6.38
N VAL A 97 -5.72 -8.60 -5.74
CA VAL A 97 -5.65 -10.01 -5.38
C VAL A 97 -6.73 -10.79 -6.11
N ASP A 98 -6.43 -12.02 -6.54
CA ASP A 98 -7.40 -12.92 -7.13
C ASP A 98 -8.01 -13.89 -6.12
N LYS A 99 -9.02 -14.66 -6.53
CA LYS A 99 -9.69 -15.64 -5.65
C LYS A 99 -8.78 -16.74 -5.09
N LYS A 100 -7.62 -16.98 -5.73
CA LYS A 100 -6.63 -17.98 -5.32
C LYS A 100 -5.59 -17.40 -4.35
N GLY A 101 -5.73 -16.14 -3.93
CA GLY A 101 -4.77 -15.49 -3.04
C GLY A 101 -3.48 -15.10 -3.74
N ARG A 102 -3.49 -14.97 -5.07
CA ARG A 102 -2.37 -14.46 -5.86
C ARG A 102 -2.50 -12.96 -6.01
N VAL A 103 -1.44 -12.24 -5.68
CA VAL A 103 -1.35 -10.79 -5.80
C VAL A 103 -0.67 -10.45 -7.11
N PHE A 104 -1.29 -9.54 -7.84
CA PHE A 104 -0.76 -9.00 -9.09
C PHE A 104 -0.54 -7.50 -8.94
N TYR A 105 0.41 -6.99 -9.70
CA TYR A 105 0.60 -5.56 -9.87
C TYR A 105 0.85 -5.21 -11.33
N ARG A 106 0.69 -3.93 -11.64
CA ARG A 106 0.96 -3.32 -12.94
C ARG A 106 1.47 -1.90 -12.72
N VAL A 107 2.36 -1.45 -13.60
CA VAL A 107 2.89 -0.09 -13.57
C VAL A 107 2.51 0.60 -14.87
N ASN A 108 1.75 1.69 -14.76
CA ASN A 108 1.13 2.38 -15.89
C ASN A 108 0.32 1.40 -16.76
N ASP A 109 0.60 1.35 -18.06
CA ASP A 109 -0.06 0.48 -19.02
C ASP A 109 0.73 -0.80 -19.33
N SER A 110 1.65 -1.18 -18.44
CA SER A 110 2.43 -2.42 -18.60
C SER A 110 1.57 -3.68 -18.42
N ALA A 111 2.13 -4.82 -18.79
CA ALA A 111 1.50 -6.10 -18.51
C ALA A 111 1.36 -6.34 -17.00
N ALA A 112 0.27 -7.00 -16.60
CA ALA A 112 0.08 -7.44 -15.22
C ALA A 112 1.12 -8.51 -14.85
N MET A 113 1.78 -8.33 -13.71
CA MET A 113 2.80 -9.23 -13.19
C MET A 113 2.35 -9.89 -11.90
N LEU A 114 2.62 -11.19 -11.75
CA LEU A 114 2.44 -11.90 -10.48
C LEU A 114 3.48 -11.39 -9.48
N PHE A 115 3.01 -10.92 -8.31
CA PHE A 115 3.88 -10.32 -7.30
C PHE A 115 4.30 -11.31 -6.21
N PHE A 116 3.30 -11.94 -5.59
CA PHE A 116 3.43 -13.00 -4.59
C PHE A 116 2.10 -13.75 -4.45
N SER A 117 2.09 -14.83 -3.69
CA SER A 117 0.90 -15.66 -3.44
C SER A 117 0.79 -16.00 -1.95
N GLY A 118 -0.34 -16.57 -1.54
CA GLY A 118 -0.58 -17.01 -0.16
C GLY A 118 -1.41 -16.04 0.68
N VAL A 119 -2.05 -15.05 0.06
CA VAL A 119 -3.03 -14.20 0.73
C VAL A 119 -4.29 -15.00 1.01
N ARG A 120 -4.77 -14.98 2.25
CA ARG A 120 -6.02 -15.67 2.62
C ARG A 120 -7.22 -14.81 2.21
N THR A 121 -8.04 -15.31 1.28
CA THR A 121 -9.19 -14.60 0.70
C THR A 121 -10.54 -15.00 1.29
N ALA A 122 -10.54 -15.82 2.34
CA ALA A 122 -11.76 -16.23 3.06
C ALA A 122 -12.32 -15.11 3.95
N GLU A 123 -11.46 -14.18 4.37
CA GLU A 123 -11.81 -13.04 5.21
C GLU A 123 -11.79 -11.74 4.38
N PRO A 124 -12.50 -10.68 4.82
CA PRO A 124 -12.35 -9.36 4.23
C PRO A 124 -10.88 -8.90 4.25
N LEU A 125 -10.46 -8.26 3.17
CA LEU A 125 -9.09 -7.78 3.01
C LEU A 125 -9.08 -6.26 2.87
N TRP A 126 -8.12 -5.59 3.48
CA TRP A 126 -7.85 -4.17 3.30
C TRP A 126 -6.52 -4.01 2.56
N ALA A 127 -6.44 -2.97 1.72
CA ALA A 127 -5.19 -2.60 1.08
C ALA A 127 -4.20 -2.12 2.14
N LEU A 128 -2.93 -2.51 2.02
CA LEU A 128 -1.83 -2.12 2.91
C LEU A 128 -0.73 -1.48 2.07
N ILE A 129 -0.38 -0.25 2.40
CA ILE A 129 0.64 0.53 1.72
C ILE A 129 1.60 1.06 2.77
N ASP A 130 2.90 0.88 2.56
CA ASP A 130 3.95 1.48 3.40
C ASP A 130 4.81 2.40 2.53
N VAL A 131 4.64 3.72 2.72
CA VAL A 131 5.31 4.77 1.93
C VAL A 131 6.74 4.94 2.42
N TYR A 132 7.62 4.10 1.86
CA TYR A 132 8.99 3.93 2.30
C TYR A 132 10.03 4.46 1.29
N GLY A 133 11.22 4.79 1.81
CA GLY A 133 12.43 5.05 1.04
C GLY A 133 12.29 6.19 0.04
N LEU A 134 12.56 5.89 -1.24
CA LEU A 134 12.51 6.79 -2.39
C LEU A 134 11.14 7.43 -2.57
N THR A 135 10.05 6.77 -2.16
CA THR A 135 8.69 7.29 -2.31
C THR A 135 8.34 8.16 -1.11
N ARG A 136 8.08 9.46 -1.33
CA ARG A 136 7.72 10.43 -0.27
C ARG A 136 6.23 10.75 -0.22
N GLY A 137 5.53 10.56 -1.33
CA GLY A 137 4.09 10.80 -1.36
C GLY A 137 3.40 10.00 -2.45
N VAL A 138 2.24 9.45 -2.11
CA VAL A 138 1.36 8.72 -3.02
C VAL A 138 -0.04 9.31 -2.98
N GLN A 139 -0.74 9.22 -4.10
CA GLN A 139 -2.14 9.60 -4.21
C GLN A 139 -2.94 8.39 -4.67
N LEU A 140 -4.01 8.06 -3.95
CA LEU A 140 -5.00 7.09 -4.38
C LEU A 140 -5.80 7.67 -5.54
N LEU A 141 -5.82 6.93 -6.65
CA LEU A 141 -6.66 7.23 -7.79
C LEU A 141 -7.95 6.41 -7.64
N GLY A 142 -9.05 7.08 -7.28
CA GLY A 142 -10.32 6.42 -7.02
C GLY A 142 -11.33 6.58 -8.16
N GLU A 143 -11.86 5.46 -8.64
CA GLU A 143 -13.15 5.38 -9.36
C GLU A 143 -14.32 5.05 -8.41
N TYR A 144 -14.02 4.52 -7.22
CA TYR A 144 -14.99 4.18 -6.17
C TYR A 144 -14.60 4.89 -4.86
N CYS A 145 -15.54 5.03 -3.91
CA CYS A 145 -15.41 5.79 -2.66
C CYS A 145 -14.39 5.19 -1.66
N MET A 146 -13.13 5.05 -2.08
CA MET A 146 -11.99 4.64 -1.26
C MET A 146 -11.20 5.87 -0.80
N SER A 147 -10.78 5.85 0.45
CA SER A 147 -9.85 6.80 1.06
C SER A 147 -8.82 6.05 1.93
N TRP A 148 -7.76 6.74 2.34
CA TRP A 148 -6.78 6.21 3.27
C TRP A 148 -7.22 6.39 4.71
N VAL A 149 -7.00 5.36 5.53
CA VAL A 149 -6.91 5.53 6.98
C VAL A 149 -5.43 5.60 7.32
N CYS A 150 -4.99 6.77 7.75
CA CYS A 150 -3.65 6.95 8.29
C CYS A 150 -3.61 6.28 9.65
N ALA A 151 -2.76 5.26 9.79
CA ALA A 151 -2.58 4.60 11.08
C ALA A 151 -1.39 5.17 11.85
N GLN A 152 -0.56 6.01 11.23
CA GLN A 152 0.48 6.80 11.89
C GLN A 152 0.45 8.19 11.25
N GLY A 153 0.11 9.20 12.05
CA GLY A 153 -0.04 10.59 11.65
C GLY A 153 0.22 11.51 12.83
#